data_AF-A7VI45-F1
#
_entry.id   AF-A7VI45-F1
#
_cell.length_a   1.000
_cell.length_b   1.000
_cell.length_c   1.000
_cell.angle_alpha   90.00
_cell.angle_beta   90.00
_cell.angle_gamma   90.00
#
_symmetry.space_group_name_H-M   'P 1'
#
loop_
_entity.id
_entity.type
_entity.pdbx_description
1 polymer ?
#
loop_
_entity_poly.entity_id
_entity_poly.type
_entity_poly.pdbx_seq_one_letter_code
_entity_poly.pdbx_strand_id
1 'polypeptide(L)'
;MTNQELFESIQMGHKEKKVLSLSKKLVKKCSFNRGSDVENLCHLAYWLYVYGCEDEALKLCEITHEVEFPGKGVWNVWDRILLMWGLEVQIYKNRNMTEKADELIRQMDNLWRFPPTLPPADSELEAERRNRFTVEFCSYKENIEGEDSVTSANEWRLIGLMNLVGYGATGLFPNLVKEKETVDCLIEEYMLNLKKVK
;
A
#
# COMPACT_ATOMS: atom_id res chain seq x y z
N MET A 1 -14.63 18.14 1.66
CA MET A 1 -13.71 18.00 2.81
C MET A 1 -12.31 18.17 2.26
N THR A 2 -11.49 19.03 2.87
CA THR A 2 -10.08 19.18 2.49
C THR A 2 -9.26 18.00 3.03
N ASN A 3 -8.08 17.75 2.47
CA ASN A 3 -7.17 16.70 3.00
C ASN A 3 -6.82 16.96 4.47
N GLN A 4 -6.68 18.23 4.87
CA GLN A 4 -6.42 18.61 6.25
C GLN A 4 -7.58 18.23 7.18
N GLU A 5 -8.82 18.55 6.79
CA GLU A 5 -10.02 18.19 7.57
C GLU A 5 -10.15 16.66 7.71
N LEU A 6 -9.79 15.90 6.68
CA LEU A 6 -9.76 14.43 6.73
C LEU A 6 -8.76 13.93 7.77
N PHE A 7 -7.52 14.44 7.76
CA PHE A 7 -6.49 14.03 8.72
C PHE A 7 -6.86 14.43 10.15
N GLU A 8 -7.44 15.60 10.36
CA GLU A 8 -7.93 16.06 11.66
C GLU A 8 -9.07 15.17 12.18
N SER A 9 -10.01 14.80 11.31
CA SER A 9 -11.09 13.86 11.63
C SER A 9 -10.56 12.49 12.06
N ILE A 10 -9.59 11.93 11.32
CA ILE A 10 -8.93 10.66 11.67
C ILE A 10 -8.20 10.82 13.01
N GLN A 11 -7.47 11.91 13.23
CA GLN A 11 -6.76 12.14 14.48
C GLN A 11 -7.71 12.20 15.69
N MET A 12 -8.89 12.78 15.54
CA MET A 12 -9.89 12.88 16.62
C MET A 12 -10.66 11.57 16.86
N GLY A 13 -10.82 10.74 15.81
CA GLY A 13 -11.61 9.51 15.87
C GLY A 13 -10.88 8.30 16.47
N HIS A 14 -9.55 8.35 16.60
CA HIS A 14 -8.71 7.20 16.92
C HIS A 14 -7.92 7.36 18.22
N LYS A 15 -7.53 6.24 18.83
CA LYS A 15 -6.70 6.21 20.05
C LYS A 15 -5.36 5.50 19.85
N GLU A 16 -5.22 4.79 18.74
CA GLU A 16 -4.06 3.99 18.38
C GLU A 16 -2.85 4.89 18.13
N LYS A 17 -1.73 4.62 18.81
CA LYS A 17 -0.56 5.50 18.81
C LYS A 17 0.01 5.72 17.42
N LYS A 18 -0.02 4.69 16.56
CA LYS A 18 0.46 4.78 15.17
C LYS A 18 -0.43 5.70 14.34
N VAL A 19 -1.77 5.58 14.45
CA VAL A 19 -2.73 6.46 13.76
C VAL A 19 -2.57 7.91 14.22
N LEU A 20 -2.52 8.15 15.53
CA LEU A 20 -2.35 9.48 16.10
C LEU A 20 -1.03 10.15 15.69
N SER A 21 0.07 9.39 15.69
CA SER A 21 1.39 9.91 15.31
C SER A 21 1.45 10.29 13.83
N LEU A 22 0.92 9.43 12.94
CA LEU A 22 0.95 9.66 11.50
C LEU A 22 -0.02 10.77 11.07
N SER A 23 -1.26 10.76 11.56
CA SER A 23 -2.24 11.83 11.30
C SER A 23 -1.70 13.19 11.75
N LYS A 24 -1.12 13.30 12.95
CA LYS A 24 -0.50 14.54 13.43
C LYS A 24 0.60 15.08 12.52
N LYS A 25 1.42 14.21 11.92
CA LYS A 25 2.44 14.61 10.95
C LYS A 25 1.78 15.19 9.68
N LEU A 26 0.75 14.50 9.18
CA LEU A 26 0.04 14.88 7.94
C LEU A 26 -0.80 16.16 8.09
N VAL A 27 -1.43 16.37 9.26
CA VAL A 27 -2.12 17.63 9.60
C VAL A 27 -1.15 18.81 9.53
N LYS A 28 0.08 18.65 10.04
CA LYS A 28 1.09 19.72 9.99
C LYS A 28 1.50 20.04 8.56
N LYS A 29 1.70 19.00 7.74
CA LYS A 29 2.07 19.12 6.33
C LYS A 29 1.88 17.79 5.61
N CYS A 30 1.30 17.84 4.42
CA CYS A 30 1.29 16.75 3.47
C CYS A 30 1.60 17.28 2.08
N SER A 31 2.69 16.83 1.46
CA SER A 31 3.06 17.17 0.09
C SER A 31 3.35 15.92 -0.71
N PHE A 32 2.66 15.74 -1.84
CA PHE A 32 2.91 14.64 -2.76
C PHE A 32 4.26 14.70 -3.47
N ASN A 33 5.00 15.80 -3.35
CA ASN A 33 6.38 15.91 -3.86
C ASN A 33 7.44 15.47 -2.84
N ARG A 34 7.03 15.02 -1.65
CA ARG A 34 7.94 14.60 -0.56
C ARG A 34 7.71 13.15 -0.19
N GLY A 35 8.72 12.31 -0.44
CA GLY A 35 8.68 10.88 -0.12
C GLY A 35 8.24 10.57 1.31
N SER A 36 8.74 11.31 2.30
CA SER A 36 8.36 11.13 3.71
C SER A 36 6.88 11.39 3.98
N ASP A 37 6.28 12.37 3.30
CA ASP A 37 4.88 12.74 3.53
C ASP A 37 3.96 11.67 2.93
N VAL A 38 4.28 11.21 1.72
CA VAL A 38 3.56 10.12 1.04
C VAL A 38 3.75 8.77 1.74
N GLU A 39 4.94 8.51 2.28
CA GLU A 39 5.18 7.33 3.12
C GLU A 39 4.32 7.36 4.39
N ASN A 40 4.26 8.50 5.11
CA ASN A 40 3.39 8.63 6.27
C ASN A 40 1.91 8.44 5.90
N LEU A 41 1.48 8.95 4.74
CA LEU A 41 0.12 8.78 4.23
C LEU A 41 -0.19 7.32 3.93
N CYS A 42 0.71 6.63 3.22
CA CYS A 42 0.59 5.23 2.89
C CYS A 42 0.55 4.38 4.17
N HIS A 43 1.46 4.60 5.12
CA HIS A 43 1.46 3.90 6.39
C HIS A 43 0.16 4.16 7.18
N LEU A 44 -0.38 5.38 7.16
CA LEU A 44 -1.63 5.69 7.84
C LEU A 44 -2.81 4.88 7.25
N ALA A 45 -2.92 4.81 5.93
CA ALA A 45 -3.96 4.02 5.26
C ALA A 45 -3.88 2.53 5.62
N TYR A 46 -2.67 1.97 5.64
CA TYR A 46 -2.47 0.57 6.03
C TYR A 46 -2.72 0.32 7.53
N TRP A 47 -2.40 1.25 8.42
CA TRP A 47 -2.76 1.11 9.83
C TRP A 47 -4.27 1.16 10.03
N LEU A 48 -4.99 2.04 9.33
CA LEU A 48 -6.45 2.07 9.35
C LEU A 48 -7.03 0.74 8.85
N TYR A 49 -6.49 0.19 7.76
CA TYR A 49 -6.86 -1.14 7.27
C TYR A 49 -6.61 -2.24 8.32
N VAL A 50 -5.42 -2.26 8.95
CA VAL A 50 -5.09 -3.18 10.05
C VAL A 50 -6.12 -3.12 11.18
N TYR A 51 -6.58 -1.92 11.54
CA TYR A 51 -7.57 -1.72 12.60
C TYR A 51 -9.02 -1.91 12.15
N GLY A 52 -9.27 -2.27 10.88
CA GLY A 52 -10.61 -2.50 10.33
C GLY A 52 -11.37 -1.23 9.95
N CYS A 53 -10.67 -0.10 9.86
CA CYS A 53 -11.22 1.22 9.54
C CYS A 53 -11.10 1.49 8.03
N GLU A 54 -11.73 0.60 7.25
CA GLU A 54 -11.59 0.55 5.80
C GLU A 54 -12.17 1.79 5.11
N ASP A 55 -13.23 2.42 5.64
CA ASP A 55 -13.82 3.62 5.04
C ASP A 55 -12.87 4.82 5.12
N GLU A 56 -12.17 4.99 6.26
CA GLU A 56 -11.12 6.00 6.39
C GLU A 56 -9.91 5.65 5.52
N ALA A 57 -9.52 4.37 5.45
CA ALA A 57 -8.43 3.93 4.59
C ALA A 57 -8.72 4.22 3.10
N LEU A 58 -9.94 3.96 2.62
CA LEU A 58 -10.38 4.26 1.26
C LEU A 58 -10.29 5.76 0.97
N LYS A 59 -10.81 6.62 1.85
CA LYS A 59 -10.72 8.08 1.69
C LYS A 59 -9.28 8.56 1.55
N LEU A 60 -8.33 7.96 2.27
CA LEU A 60 -6.90 8.28 2.12
C LEU A 60 -6.32 7.79 0.79
N CYS A 61 -6.79 6.66 0.25
CA CYS A 61 -6.37 6.19 -1.07
C CYS A 61 -6.88 7.13 -2.17
N GLU A 62 -8.15 7.54 -2.10
CA GLU A 62 -8.82 8.42 -3.07
C GLU A 62 -8.11 9.77 -3.25
N ILE A 63 -7.54 10.37 -2.17
CA ILE A 63 -6.81 11.65 -2.32
C ILE A 63 -5.53 11.55 -3.16
N THR A 64 -5.09 10.33 -3.50
CA THR A 64 -3.92 10.10 -4.34
C THR A 64 -4.26 9.97 -5.83
N HIS A 65 -5.55 9.86 -6.20
CA HIS A 65 -5.96 9.62 -7.59
C HIS A 65 -5.61 10.78 -8.54
N GLU A 66 -5.60 12.02 -8.02
CA GLU A 66 -5.30 13.22 -8.80
C GLU A 66 -3.80 13.58 -8.79
N VAL A 67 -2.95 12.75 -8.19
CA VAL A 67 -1.51 13.04 -8.08
C VAL A 67 -0.81 12.72 -9.39
N GLU A 68 -0.30 13.74 -10.06
CA GLU A 68 0.55 13.57 -11.23
C GLU A 68 1.93 13.01 -10.84
N PHE A 69 2.52 12.22 -11.73
CA PHE A 69 3.85 11.65 -11.52
C PHE A 69 4.90 12.77 -11.34
N PRO A 70 5.57 12.88 -10.18
CA PRO A 70 6.44 14.01 -9.84
C PRO A 70 7.81 14.02 -10.56
N GLY A 71 8.07 13.03 -11.44
CA GLY A 71 9.31 12.91 -12.20
C GLY A 71 10.29 11.86 -11.65
N LYS A 72 11.33 11.54 -12.45
CA LYS A 72 12.30 10.44 -12.22
C LYS A 72 13.09 10.52 -10.89
N GLY A 73 13.02 11.62 -10.15
CA GLY A 73 13.72 11.79 -8.88
C GLY A 73 12.96 11.30 -7.64
N VAL A 74 11.69 10.88 -7.79
CA VAL A 74 10.80 10.61 -6.65
C VAL A 74 10.03 9.29 -6.81
N TRP A 75 10.71 8.23 -7.24
CA TRP A 75 10.11 6.90 -7.43
C TRP A 75 9.47 6.32 -6.16
N ASN A 76 10.07 6.61 -5.00
CA ASN A 76 9.53 6.22 -3.70
C ASN A 76 8.15 6.82 -3.41
N VAL A 77 7.83 8.01 -3.94
CA VAL A 77 6.47 8.57 -3.86
C VAL A 77 5.51 7.73 -4.69
N TRP A 78 5.90 7.44 -5.94
CA TRP A 78 5.02 6.75 -6.88
C TRP A 78 4.72 5.32 -6.46
N ASP A 79 5.74 4.58 -6.01
CA ASP A 79 5.55 3.23 -5.48
C ASP A 79 4.58 3.22 -4.30
N ARG A 80 4.68 4.20 -3.38
CA ARG A 80 3.77 4.30 -2.22
C ARG A 80 2.33 4.63 -2.62
N ILE A 81 2.12 5.45 -3.64
CA ILE A 81 0.79 5.73 -4.20
C ILE A 81 0.19 4.46 -4.81
N LEU A 82 0.97 3.72 -5.61
CA LEU A 82 0.49 2.49 -6.23
C LEU A 82 0.17 1.39 -5.20
N LEU A 83 0.90 1.32 -4.08
CA LEU A 83 0.55 0.45 -2.96
C LEU A 83 -0.80 0.84 -2.34
N MET A 84 -1.10 2.14 -2.20
CA MET A 84 -2.42 2.59 -1.72
C MET A 84 -3.55 2.21 -2.69
N TRP A 85 -3.30 2.29 -4.00
CA TRP A 85 -4.29 1.85 -5.00
C TRP A 85 -4.51 0.34 -4.92
N GLY A 86 -3.46 -0.45 -4.69
CA GLY A 86 -3.59 -1.88 -4.44
C GLY A 86 -4.35 -2.21 -3.15
N LEU A 87 -4.19 -1.39 -2.10
CA LEU A 87 -5.02 -1.48 -0.88
C LEU A 87 -6.50 -1.21 -1.19
N GLU A 88 -6.80 -0.20 -1.99
CA GLU A 88 -8.17 0.11 -2.43
C GLU A 88 -8.77 -1.05 -3.24
N VAL A 89 -8.01 -1.66 -4.16
CA VAL A 89 -8.40 -2.89 -4.87
C VAL A 89 -8.74 -4.02 -3.89
N GLN A 90 -7.91 -4.24 -2.87
CA GLN A 90 -8.15 -5.26 -1.86
C GLN A 90 -9.46 -5.02 -1.10
N ILE A 91 -9.71 -3.78 -0.66
CA ILE A 91 -10.94 -3.42 0.05
C ILE A 91 -12.16 -3.58 -0.86
N TYR A 92 -12.10 -3.16 -2.13
CA TYR A 92 -13.18 -3.38 -3.08
C TYR A 92 -13.47 -4.86 -3.31
N LYS A 93 -12.45 -5.70 -3.44
CA LYS A 93 -12.62 -7.15 -3.56
C LYS A 93 -13.27 -7.75 -2.31
N ASN A 94 -12.81 -7.36 -1.11
CA ASN A 94 -13.41 -7.81 0.16
C ASN A 94 -14.91 -7.43 0.26
N ARG A 95 -15.29 -6.28 -0.33
CA ARG A 95 -16.67 -5.77 -0.35
C ARG A 95 -17.50 -6.25 -1.55
N ASN A 96 -16.98 -7.18 -2.36
CA ASN A 96 -17.60 -7.66 -3.60
C ASN A 96 -17.90 -6.55 -4.64
N MET A 97 -17.12 -5.46 -4.61
CA MET A 97 -17.21 -4.35 -5.56
C MET A 97 -16.29 -4.58 -6.77
N THR A 98 -16.46 -5.72 -7.44
CA THR A 98 -15.54 -6.22 -8.47
C THR A 98 -15.36 -5.26 -9.64
N GLU A 99 -16.43 -4.60 -10.11
CA GLU A 99 -16.34 -3.63 -11.21
C GLU A 99 -15.42 -2.45 -10.91
N LYS A 100 -15.47 -1.92 -9.67
CA LYS A 100 -14.58 -0.85 -9.22
C LYS A 100 -13.13 -1.34 -9.11
N ALA A 101 -12.94 -2.54 -8.57
CA ALA A 101 -11.62 -3.14 -8.47
C ALA A 101 -10.99 -3.33 -9.87
N ASP A 102 -11.74 -3.85 -10.84
CA ASP A 102 -11.25 -4.11 -12.19
C ASP A 102 -10.95 -2.82 -12.97
N GLU A 103 -11.76 -1.77 -12.78
CA GLU A 103 -11.46 -0.44 -13.33
C GLU A 103 -10.15 0.13 -12.76
N LEU A 104 -9.97 0.06 -11.44
CA LEU A 104 -8.76 0.56 -10.80
C LEU A 104 -7.52 -0.25 -11.22
N ILE A 105 -7.63 -1.58 -11.33
CA ILE A 105 -6.54 -2.45 -11.84
C ILE A 105 -6.14 -2.05 -13.25
N ARG A 106 -7.11 -1.76 -14.14
CA ARG A 106 -6.82 -1.30 -15.51
C ARG A 106 -6.07 0.03 -15.52
N GLN A 107 -6.40 0.95 -14.63
CA GLN A 107 -5.67 2.21 -14.47
C GLN A 107 -4.26 1.98 -13.94
N MET A 108 -4.11 1.17 -12.88
CA MET A 108 -2.80 0.81 -12.31
C MET A 108 -1.88 0.17 -13.35
N ASP A 109 -2.41 -0.74 -14.17
CA ASP A 109 -1.59 -1.42 -15.18
C ASP A 109 -1.00 -0.45 -16.23
N ASN A 110 -1.72 0.61 -16.56
CA ASN A 110 -1.20 1.70 -17.40
C ASN A 110 -0.13 2.53 -16.65
N LEU A 111 -0.33 2.79 -15.37
CA LEU A 111 0.59 3.61 -14.55
C LEU A 111 1.88 2.89 -14.17
N TRP A 112 1.85 1.57 -14.00
CA TRP A 112 3.06 0.74 -13.83
C TRP A 112 3.98 0.79 -15.04
N ARG A 113 3.49 1.25 -16.19
CA ARG A 113 4.24 1.47 -17.43
C ARG A 113 4.75 2.91 -17.57
N PHE A 114 4.66 3.75 -16.52
CA PHE A 114 5.17 5.12 -16.52
C PHE A 114 6.55 5.27 -15.85
N PRO A 115 7.50 6.05 -16.43
CA PRO A 115 7.39 6.82 -17.66
C PRO A 115 7.50 5.91 -18.90
N PRO A 116 7.03 6.37 -20.07
CA PRO A 116 6.95 5.64 -21.35
C PRO A 116 8.28 5.14 -21.94
N THR A 117 9.37 5.17 -21.15
CA THR A 117 10.62 4.47 -21.44
C THR A 117 10.60 3.01 -20.99
N LEU A 118 9.50 2.56 -20.37
CA LEU A 118 9.34 1.17 -19.98
C LEU A 118 9.05 0.27 -21.18
N PRO A 119 9.45 -1.01 -21.13
CA PRO A 119 9.26 -1.94 -22.22
C PRO A 119 7.77 -2.04 -22.65
N PRO A 120 7.47 -2.36 -23.93
CA PRO A 120 6.10 -2.63 -24.36
C PRO A 120 5.41 -3.63 -23.42
N ALA A 121 4.09 -3.50 -23.23
CA ALA A 121 3.33 -4.36 -22.32
C ALA A 121 3.55 -5.86 -22.57
N ASP A 122 3.62 -6.24 -23.85
CA ASP A 122 3.81 -7.65 -24.28
C ASP A 122 5.29 -8.05 -24.44
N SER A 123 6.22 -7.23 -23.94
CA SER A 123 7.65 -7.53 -24.05
C SER A 123 8.13 -8.48 -22.96
N GLU A 124 9.13 -9.28 -23.30
CA GLU A 124 9.83 -10.15 -22.36
C GLU A 124 10.40 -9.37 -21.16
N LEU A 125 10.93 -8.16 -21.40
CA LEU A 125 11.45 -7.29 -20.34
C LEU A 125 10.38 -6.87 -19.32
N GLU A 126 9.13 -6.64 -19.75
CA GLU A 126 8.04 -6.31 -18.83
C GLU A 126 7.58 -7.53 -18.03
N ALA A 127 7.54 -8.70 -18.69
CA ALA A 127 7.27 -9.97 -18.01
C ALA A 127 8.34 -10.26 -16.95
N GLU A 128 9.62 -10.12 -17.30
CA GLU A 128 10.76 -10.22 -16.36
C GLU A 128 10.60 -9.24 -15.21
N ARG A 129 10.27 -7.97 -15.49
CA ARG A 129 10.08 -6.94 -14.45
C ARG A 129 9.05 -7.36 -13.41
N ARG A 130 7.89 -7.86 -13.84
CA ARG A 130 6.78 -8.30 -12.97
C ARG A 130 7.10 -9.61 -12.26
N ASN A 131 7.87 -10.49 -12.89
CA ASN A 131 8.32 -11.74 -12.27
C ASN A 131 9.28 -11.53 -11.09
N ARG A 132 9.91 -10.36 -10.95
CA ARG A 132 10.74 -10.04 -9.76
C ARG A 132 9.94 -9.94 -8.47
N PHE A 133 8.62 -9.74 -8.54
CA PHE A 133 7.75 -9.64 -7.37
C PHE A 133 7.32 -11.04 -6.93
N THR A 134 8.18 -11.71 -6.17
CA THR A 134 7.92 -13.02 -5.55
C THR A 134 7.34 -12.85 -4.14
N VAL A 135 6.80 -13.93 -3.57
CA VAL A 135 6.37 -13.94 -2.15
C VAL A 135 7.55 -13.64 -1.23
N GLU A 136 8.71 -14.25 -1.50
CA GLU A 136 9.96 -13.99 -0.76
C GLU A 136 10.32 -12.50 -0.76
N PHE A 137 10.36 -11.88 -1.94
CA PHE A 137 10.67 -10.46 -2.10
C PHE A 137 9.64 -9.55 -1.41
N CYS A 138 8.35 -9.88 -1.50
CA CYS A 138 7.29 -9.01 -1.00
C CYS A 138 7.03 -9.18 0.50
N SER A 139 7.29 -10.35 1.07
CA SER A 139 6.91 -10.67 2.45
C SER A 139 7.81 -10.01 3.50
N TYR A 140 9.07 -9.72 3.18
CA TYR A 140 10.09 -9.31 4.16
C TYR A 140 10.26 -10.31 5.31
N LYS A 141 9.96 -11.59 5.08
CA LYS A 141 10.02 -12.62 6.12
C LYS A 141 11.41 -12.75 6.76
N GLU A 142 12.47 -12.73 5.94
CA GLU A 142 13.85 -12.77 6.44
C GLU A 142 14.17 -11.58 7.35
N ASN A 143 13.72 -10.38 6.98
CA ASN A 143 13.89 -9.19 7.81
C ASN A 143 13.13 -9.32 9.13
N ILE A 144 11.90 -9.83 9.10
CA ILE A 144 11.09 -10.04 10.31
C ILE A 144 11.74 -11.05 11.26
N GLU A 145 12.29 -12.14 10.73
CA GLU A 145 12.96 -13.20 11.49
C GLU A 145 14.33 -12.77 12.04
N GLY A 146 15.00 -11.83 11.36
CA GLY A 146 16.28 -11.26 11.78
C GLY A 146 16.20 -10.18 12.87
N GLU A 147 15.01 -9.72 13.25
CA GLU A 147 14.85 -8.69 14.28
C GLU A 147 14.68 -9.27 15.68
N ASP A 148 15.51 -8.81 16.63
CA ASP A 148 15.38 -9.17 18.05
C ASP A 148 14.19 -8.48 18.74
N SER A 149 13.75 -7.35 18.18
CA SER A 149 12.68 -6.52 18.75
C SER A 149 11.36 -6.76 18.04
N VAL A 150 10.31 -7.09 18.82
CA VAL A 150 8.94 -7.15 18.30
C VAL A 150 8.51 -5.84 17.64
N THR A 151 9.03 -4.69 18.11
CA THR A 151 8.72 -3.39 17.52
C THR A 151 9.32 -3.27 16.12
N SER A 152 10.60 -3.58 15.95
CA SER A 152 11.27 -3.54 14.65
C SER A 152 10.70 -4.57 13.69
N ALA A 153 10.43 -5.79 14.18
CA ALA A 153 9.77 -6.84 13.41
C ALA A 153 8.38 -6.38 12.91
N ASN A 154 7.64 -5.60 13.71
CA ASN A 154 6.35 -5.05 13.29
C ASN A 154 6.48 -3.94 12.24
N GLU A 155 7.60 -3.22 12.18
CA GLU A 155 7.85 -2.26 11.09
C GLU A 155 8.04 -3.01 9.76
N TRP A 156 8.81 -4.11 9.78
CA TRP A 156 8.92 -4.99 8.61
C TRP A 156 7.60 -5.68 8.25
N ARG A 157 6.79 -6.14 9.22
CA ARG A 157 5.46 -6.70 8.94
C ARG A 157 4.54 -5.69 8.25
N LEU A 158 4.59 -4.41 8.63
CA LEU A 158 3.79 -3.39 7.95
C LEU A 158 4.25 -3.23 6.50
N ILE A 159 5.57 -3.16 6.25
CA ILE A 159 6.12 -3.05 4.90
C ILE A 159 5.78 -4.30 4.05
N GLY A 160 5.90 -5.49 4.64
CA GLY A 160 5.53 -6.74 3.98
C GLY A 160 4.04 -6.80 3.66
N LEU A 161 3.19 -6.40 4.60
CA LEU A 161 1.74 -6.29 4.38
C LEU A 161 1.44 -5.31 3.24
N MET A 162 2.12 -4.16 3.21
CA MET A 162 1.97 -3.19 2.14
C MET A 162 2.26 -3.80 0.77
N ASN A 163 3.40 -4.48 0.62
CA ASN A 163 3.77 -5.10 -0.65
C ASN A 163 2.84 -6.26 -1.02
N LEU A 164 2.53 -7.16 -0.09
CA LEU A 164 1.68 -8.32 -0.36
C LEU A 164 0.27 -7.89 -0.79
N VAL A 165 -0.33 -6.92 -0.11
CA VAL A 165 -1.64 -6.37 -0.50
C VAL A 165 -1.52 -5.54 -1.77
N GLY A 166 -0.59 -4.58 -1.79
CA GLY A 166 -0.49 -3.57 -2.84
C GLY A 166 -0.17 -4.16 -4.21
N TYR A 167 0.61 -5.23 -4.26
CA TYR A 167 0.89 -5.98 -5.48
C TYR A 167 -0.06 -7.15 -5.67
N GLY A 168 -0.27 -7.97 -4.64
CA GLY A 168 -1.02 -9.23 -4.75
C GLY A 168 -2.50 -9.06 -5.08
N ALA A 169 -3.14 -8.01 -4.56
CA ALA A 169 -4.57 -7.77 -4.80
C ALA A 169 -4.89 -7.49 -6.27
N THR A 170 -3.92 -7.01 -7.05
CA THR A 170 -4.14 -6.52 -8.42
C THR A 170 -4.23 -7.62 -9.47
N GLY A 171 -3.66 -8.79 -9.22
CA GLY A 171 -3.51 -9.84 -10.24
C GLY A 171 -2.46 -9.54 -11.31
N LEU A 172 -1.72 -8.43 -11.19
CA LEU A 172 -0.75 -7.97 -12.19
C LEU A 172 0.63 -8.63 -12.09
N PHE A 173 0.90 -9.37 -11.01
CA PHE A 173 2.22 -9.93 -10.69
C PHE A 173 2.15 -11.46 -10.67
N PRO A 174 2.65 -12.16 -11.71
CA PRO A 174 2.38 -13.59 -11.92
C PRO A 174 2.80 -14.49 -10.76
N ASN A 175 3.95 -14.22 -10.13
CA ASN A 175 4.43 -15.05 -9.02
C ASN A 175 3.56 -14.91 -7.76
N LEU A 176 3.02 -13.73 -7.49
CA LEU A 176 2.05 -13.55 -6.40
C LEU A 176 0.70 -14.21 -6.71
N VAL A 177 0.26 -14.19 -7.97
CA VAL A 177 -0.98 -14.88 -8.41
C VAL A 177 -0.84 -16.39 -8.28
N LYS A 178 0.31 -16.94 -8.69
CA LYS A 178 0.61 -18.37 -8.59
C LYS A 178 0.61 -18.87 -7.15
N GLU A 179 1.06 -18.04 -6.21
CA GLU A 179 1.18 -18.37 -4.79
C GLU A 179 0.10 -17.68 -3.94
N LYS A 180 -1.10 -17.47 -4.50
CA LYS A 180 -2.18 -16.71 -3.87
C LYS A 180 -2.51 -17.17 -2.45
N GLU A 181 -2.63 -18.47 -2.22
CA GLU A 181 -2.93 -19.01 -0.89
C GLU A 181 -1.87 -18.63 0.15
N THR A 182 -0.60 -18.62 -0.24
CA THR A 182 0.51 -18.21 0.62
C THR A 182 0.47 -16.70 0.89
N VAL A 183 0.18 -15.89 -0.14
CA VAL A 183 -0.01 -14.45 0.00
C VAL A 183 -1.13 -14.14 0.98
N ASP A 184 -2.29 -14.78 0.83
CA ASP A 184 -3.46 -14.57 1.70
C ASP A 184 -3.14 -14.97 3.15
N CYS A 185 -2.49 -16.12 3.37
CA CYS A 185 -2.04 -16.56 4.70
C CYS A 185 -1.10 -15.55 5.38
N LEU A 186 -0.12 -15.01 4.64
CA LEU A 186 0.83 -14.03 5.18
C LEU A 186 0.15 -12.69 5.51
N ILE A 187 -0.76 -12.23 4.66
CA ILE A 187 -1.56 -11.03 4.93
C ILE A 187 -2.33 -11.20 6.25
N GLU A 188 -3.02 -12.33 6.43
CA GLU A 188 -3.75 -12.61 7.67
C GLU A 188 -2.82 -12.65 8.89
N GLU A 189 -1.69 -13.34 8.79
CA GLU A 189 -0.68 -13.43 9.86
C GLU A 189 -0.16 -12.03 10.26
N TYR A 190 0.20 -11.21 9.28
CA TYR A 190 0.74 -9.87 9.53
C TYR A 190 -0.32 -8.97 10.13
N MET A 191 -1.54 -8.97 9.60
CA MET A 191 -2.67 -8.24 10.15
C MET A 191 -2.94 -8.63 11.62
N LEU A 192 -2.94 -9.93 11.94
CA LEU A 192 -3.14 -10.43 13.31
C LEU A 192 -2.05 -9.96 14.28
N ASN A 193 -0.80 -9.89 13.84
CA ASN A 193 0.30 -9.41 14.67
C ASN A 193 0.28 -7.88 14.83
N LEU A 194 0.01 -7.15 13.74
CA LEU A 194 -0.06 -5.69 13.74
C LEU A 194 -1.24 -5.16 14.56
N LYS A 195 -2.40 -5.86 14.56
CA LYS A 195 -3.55 -5.52 15.41
C LYS A 195 -3.24 -5.48 16.91
N LYS A 196 -2.18 -6.17 17.35
CA LYS A 196 -1.74 -6.17 18.75
C LYS A 196 -0.95 -4.90 19.13
N VAL A 197 -0.51 -4.13 18.14
CA VAL A 197 0.19 -2.85 18.35
C VAL A 197 -0.85 -1.80 18.75
N LYS A 198 -0.71 -1.27 19.97
CA LYS A 198 -1.56 -0.20 20.51
C LYS A 198 -0.96 1.18 20.29
#